data_AF-A0AAD6LLK5-F1
#
_entry.id   AF-A0AAD6LLK5-F1
#
_cell.length_a   1.000
_cell.length_b   1.000
_cell.length_c   1.000
_cell.angle_alpha   90.00
_cell.angle_beta   90.00
_cell.angle_gamma   90.00
#
_symmetry.space_group_name_H-M   'P 1'
#
loop_
_entity.id
_entity.type
_entity.pdbx_description
1 polymer ?
#
loop_
_entity_poly.entity_id
_entity_poly.type
_entity_poly.pdbx_seq_one_letter_code
_entity_poly.pdbx_strand_id
1 'polypeptide(L)'
;MDFSQSQQQKRCNTVLLSPAQTPRSSVRRSLRYSLSMDLWSSNIKPDRGVNVEVILRCRPLNDDEKQLKLPVVISCNEGKGEVSVVQNTAYKQIDKTFSFDKVFGPTSRQKELFDEAISPIVNEVLEGYNCTIFAYGQTGTGKTYTMEGGRVGEVESGEFPSDVGIIPRAVQQILDVLEARNEEYSMKVTFLELYNEDIMDLLAPDESLNGRMTSPESQ
;
A
#
# COMPACT_ATOMS: atom_id res chain seq x y z
N MET A 1 -1.89 31.52 -61.44
CA MET A 1 -2.02 32.67 -60.53
C MET A 1 -2.42 32.10 -59.18
N ASP A 2 -1.40 31.92 -58.34
CA ASP A 2 -1.33 32.38 -56.95
C ASP A 2 -2.49 32.17 -55.94
N PHE A 3 -2.05 31.60 -54.80
CA PHE A 3 -2.47 31.83 -53.40
C PHE A 3 -3.87 31.36 -52.98
N SER A 4 -4.14 30.89 -51.75
CA SER A 4 -3.40 30.41 -50.58
C SER A 4 -4.46 30.09 -49.50
N GLN A 5 -4.04 29.35 -48.46
CA GLN A 5 -4.61 29.22 -47.10
C GLN A 5 -5.46 27.99 -46.74
N SER A 6 -4.73 27.00 -46.21
CA SER A 6 -4.87 26.37 -44.89
C SER A 6 -6.16 26.54 -44.08
N GLN A 7 -6.76 25.41 -43.67
CA GLN A 7 -7.07 25.14 -42.27
C GLN A 7 -6.78 23.67 -41.92
N GLN A 8 -6.22 23.49 -40.73
CA GLN A 8 -5.54 22.29 -40.24
C GLN A 8 -6.35 21.76 -39.05
N GLN A 9 -6.95 20.57 -39.17
CA GLN A 9 -7.70 19.95 -38.09
C GLN A 9 -6.92 18.77 -37.51
N LYS A 10 -6.37 18.99 -36.31
CA LYS A 10 -5.63 18.02 -35.51
C LYS A 10 -6.57 16.88 -35.06
N ARG A 11 -6.32 15.65 -35.54
CA ARG A 11 -6.85 14.43 -34.93
C ARG A 11 -5.93 14.03 -33.77
N CYS A 12 -6.45 14.08 -32.53
CA CYS A 12 -5.81 13.45 -31.38
C CYS A 12 -6.04 11.93 -31.47
N ASN A 13 -4.95 11.18 -31.69
CA ASN A 13 -4.91 9.74 -31.44
C ASN A 13 -4.62 9.55 -29.95
N THR A 14 -5.64 9.22 -29.15
CA THR A 14 -5.44 8.72 -27.78
C THR A 14 -5.10 7.24 -27.88
N VAL A 15 -3.81 6.92 -27.80
CA VAL A 15 -3.36 5.53 -27.60
C VAL A 15 -3.50 5.22 -26.11
N LEU A 16 -4.48 4.40 -25.75
CA LEU A 16 -4.57 3.78 -24.43
C LEU A 16 -3.38 2.81 -24.30
N LEU A 17 -2.39 3.18 -23.49
CA LEU A 17 -1.26 2.31 -23.17
C LEU A 17 -1.70 1.24 -22.15
N SER A 18 -1.38 -0.02 -22.48
CA SER A 18 -1.69 -1.19 -21.65
C SER A 18 -0.85 -1.20 -20.36
N PRO A 19 -1.39 -1.65 -19.21
CA PRO A 19 -0.69 -1.68 -17.91
C PRO A 19 0.57 -2.55 -17.83
N ALA A 20 0.91 -3.29 -18.89
CA ALA A 20 1.92 -4.35 -18.88
C ALA A 20 3.37 -3.87 -19.11
N GLN A 21 3.63 -2.58 -19.28
CA GLN A 21 4.97 -2.05 -19.58
C GLN A 21 5.44 -1.01 -18.57
N THR A 22 5.66 -1.44 -17.33
CA THR A 22 6.37 -0.65 -16.32
C THR A 22 7.82 -1.15 -16.19
N PRO A 23 8.84 -0.31 -16.45
CA PRO A 23 10.24 -0.70 -16.27
C PRO A 23 10.60 -0.87 -14.79
N ARG A 24 11.37 -1.92 -14.45
CA ARG A 24 11.79 -2.27 -13.08
C ARG A 24 12.59 -1.16 -12.38
N SER A 25 12.34 -0.98 -11.08
CA SER A 25 12.89 0.06 -10.19
C SER A 25 14.42 0.08 -10.05
N SER A 26 15.12 -1.00 -10.40
CA SER A 26 16.58 -1.10 -10.28
C SER A 26 17.36 -0.14 -11.20
N VAL A 27 16.79 0.27 -12.34
CA VAL A 27 17.47 1.15 -13.32
C VAL A 27 17.47 2.62 -12.88
N ARG A 28 16.61 3.04 -11.94
CA ARG A 28 16.51 4.45 -11.52
C ARG A 28 17.32 4.81 -10.28
N ARG A 29 17.90 3.83 -9.56
CA ARG A 29 18.69 4.12 -8.34
C ARG A 29 19.98 4.90 -8.66
N SER A 30 20.51 4.79 -9.89
CA SER A 30 21.73 5.50 -10.33
C SER A 30 21.56 7.00 -10.61
N LEU A 31 20.32 7.51 -10.77
CA LEU A 31 20.10 8.92 -11.15
C LEU A 31 19.77 9.85 -9.97
N ARG A 32 19.58 9.30 -8.76
CA ARG A 32 19.24 10.11 -7.57
C ARG A 32 20.44 10.74 -6.85
N TYR A 33 21.67 10.36 -7.21
CA TYR A 33 22.87 10.89 -6.55
C TYR A 33 23.58 12.03 -7.30
N SER A 34 23.19 12.39 -8.53
CA SER A 34 23.99 13.31 -9.36
C SER A 34 23.37 14.67 -9.71
N LEU A 35 22.18 15.02 -9.21
CA LEU A 35 21.53 16.28 -9.59
C LEU A 35 20.98 17.02 -8.37
N SER A 36 21.89 17.41 -7.48
CA SER A 36 21.73 18.59 -6.63
C SER A 36 22.74 19.64 -7.08
N MET A 37 22.48 20.25 -8.23
CA MET A 37 22.85 21.64 -8.51
C MET A 37 22.23 22.06 -9.86
N ASP A 38 21.63 23.24 -9.81
CA ASP A 38 21.39 24.17 -10.93
C ASP A 38 20.05 24.17 -11.68
N LEU A 39 19.29 25.21 -11.32
CA LEU A 39 18.66 26.22 -12.18
C LEU A 39 17.23 25.99 -12.72
N TRP A 40 16.39 26.94 -12.31
CA TRP A 40 15.02 27.24 -12.73
C TRP A 40 14.92 27.43 -14.25
N SER A 41 14.23 26.51 -14.96
CA SER A 41 13.59 26.81 -16.26
C SER A 41 12.63 25.70 -16.67
N SER A 42 11.38 26.09 -16.97
CA SER A 42 10.29 25.33 -17.61
C SER A 42 9.80 24.07 -16.88
N ASN A 43 8.59 24.21 -16.36
CA ASN A 43 7.76 23.25 -15.64
C ASN A 43 7.33 22.05 -16.50
N ILE A 44 8.23 21.09 -16.69
CA ILE A 44 7.88 19.74 -17.16
C ILE A 44 8.36 18.77 -16.08
N LYS A 45 7.48 18.47 -15.12
CA LYS A 45 7.65 17.29 -14.27
C LYS A 45 7.69 16.10 -15.22
N PRO A 46 8.80 15.33 -15.32
CA PRO A 46 8.83 14.16 -16.16
C PRO A 46 7.72 13.22 -15.70
N ASP A 47 6.95 12.71 -16.66
CA ASP A 47 5.86 11.75 -16.43
C ASP A 47 6.39 10.61 -15.54
N ARG A 48 6.01 10.65 -14.27
CA ARG A 48 6.34 9.59 -13.31
C ARG A 48 5.39 8.46 -13.65
N GLY A 49 5.81 7.60 -14.58
CA GLY A 49 5.05 6.40 -14.92
C GLY A 49 4.58 5.66 -13.67
N VAL A 50 3.41 5.03 -13.77
CA VAL A 50 2.77 4.27 -12.69
C VAL A 50 3.75 3.23 -12.16
N ASN A 51 4.20 3.37 -10.91
CA ASN A 51 5.13 2.41 -10.30
C ASN A 51 4.37 1.56 -9.30
N VAL A 52 4.35 0.25 -9.54
CA VAL A 52 3.95 -0.72 -8.52
C VAL A 52 5.12 -0.89 -7.57
N GLU A 53 4.95 -0.51 -6.30
CA GLU A 53 5.92 -0.75 -5.23
C GLU A 53 5.53 -2.02 -4.49
N VAL A 54 6.48 -2.94 -4.34
CA VAL A 54 6.28 -4.18 -3.57
C VAL A 54 7.07 -4.10 -2.28
N ILE A 55 6.33 -4.07 -1.18
CA ILE A 55 6.86 -4.01 0.18
C ILE A 55 6.64 -5.36 0.85
N LEU A 56 7.69 -5.91 1.45
CA LEU A 56 7.58 -7.12 2.25
C LEU A 56 7.67 -6.77 3.74
N ARG A 57 6.74 -7.31 4.53
CA ARG A 57 6.75 -7.22 5.99
C ARG A 57 6.76 -8.61 6.61
N CYS A 58 7.74 -8.89 7.47
CA CYS A 58 7.80 -10.11 8.27
C CYS A 58 7.27 -9.85 9.67
N ARG A 59 6.28 -10.65 10.12
CA ARG A 59 5.82 -10.59 11.51
C ARG A 59 6.83 -11.26 12.46
N PRO A 60 6.88 -10.86 13.74
CA PRO A 60 7.57 -11.64 14.75
C PRO A 60 6.92 -13.01 14.96
N LEU A 61 7.70 -13.94 15.51
CA LEU A 61 7.17 -15.21 16.00
C LEU A 61 6.11 -14.93 17.08
N ASN A 62 5.01 -15.67 17.02
CA ASN A 62 4.02 -15.67 18.08
C ASN A 62 4.53 -16.49 19.28
N ASP A 63 3.82 -16.43 20.40
CA ASP A 63 4.31 -17.06 21.63
C ASP A 63 4.27 -18.60 21.58
N ASP A 64 3.31 -19.17 20.85
CA ASP A 64 3.24 -20.61 20.60
C ASP A 64 4.45 -21.11 19.77
N GLU A 65 4.83 -20.38 18.73
CA GLU A 65 6.00 -20.68 17.87
C GLU A 65 7.30 -20.59 18.68
N LYS A 66 7.40 -19.61 19.58
CA LYS A 66 8.53 -19.49 20.52
C LYS A 66 8.55 -20.64 21.52
N GLN A 67 7.40 -21.00 22.09
CA GLN A 67 7.28 -22.09 23.06
C GLN A 67 7.66 -23.43 22.44
N LEU A 68 7.22 -23.67 21.21
CA LEU A 68 7.55 -24.85 20.41
C LEU A 68 8.97 -24.80 19.82
N LYS A 69 9.72 -23.71 20.04
CA LYS A 69 11.08 -23.48 19.54
C LYS A 69 11.20 -23.75 18.04
N LEU A 70 10.23 -23.26 17.27
CA LEU A 70 10.26 -23.42 15.82
C LEU A 70 11.46 -22.68 15.23
N PRO A 71 12.13 -23.25 14.22
CA PRO A 71 13.28 -22.60 13.60
C PRO A 71 12.83 -21.36 12.82
N VAL A 72 13.56 -20.25 13.01
CA VAL A 72 13.42 -19.07 12.16
C VAL A 72 14.11 -19.35 10.83
N VAL A 73 13.33 -19.46 9.76
CA VAL A 73 13.83 -19.75 8.40
C VAL A 73 13.95 -18.51 7.52
N ILE A 74 13.63 -17.33 8.04
CA ILE A 74 13.61 -16.07 7.30
C ILE A 74 14.61 -15.09 7.94
N SER A 75 15.48 -14.52 7.11
CA SER A 75 16.37 -13.42 7.48
C SER A 75 16.02 -12.19 6.65
N CYS A 76 15.81 -11.05 7.29
CA CYS A 76 15.45 -9.79 6.64
C CYS A 76 16.65 -8.84 6.67
N ASN A 77 17.02 -8.31 5.50
CA ASN A 77 17.99 -7.24 5.36
C ASN A 77 17.27 -5.98 4.87
N GLU A 78 16.80 -5.18 5.82
CA GLU A 78 16.01 -3.96 5.56
C GLU A 78 16.81 -2.95 4.72
N GLY A 79 18.10 -2.76 5.01
CA GLY A 79 18.96 -1.79 4.30
C GLY A 79 19.22 -2.14 2.83
N LYS A 80 19.15 -3.42 2.45
CA LYS A 80 19.26 -3.86 1.05
C LYS A 80 17.90 -4.08 0.38
N GLY A 81 16.81 -4.13 1.14
CA GLY A 81 15.51 -4.57 0.65
C GLY A 81 15.53 -6.05 0.25
N GLU A 82 16.25 -6.89 0.99
CA GLU A 82 16.40 -8.32 0.67
C GLU A 82 15.87 -9.22 1.79
N VAL A 83 15.30 -10.36 1.40
CA VAL A 83 14.87 -11.42 2.32
C VAL A 83 15.47 -12.74 1.88
N SER A 84 16.16 -13.41 2.79
CA SER A 84 16.73 -14.74 2.57
C SER A 84 15.92 -15.79 3.31
N VAL A 85 15.56 -16.86 2.60
CA VAL A 85 14.92 -18.04 3.16
C VAL A 85 15.97 -19.13 3.26
N VAL A 86 16.31 -19.50 4.50
CA VAL A 86 17.29 -20.55 4.81
C VAL A 86 16.56 -21.66 5.55
N GLN A 87 16.42 -22.81 4.90
CA GLN A 87 15.86 -24.01 5.50
C GLN A 87 16.77 -25.19 5.22
N ASN A 88 17.31 -25.77 6.28
CA ASN A 88 18.09 -26.99 6.23
C ASN A 88 17.24 -28.13 6.82
N THR A 89 16.76 -29.02 5.96
CA THR A 89 16.08 -30.26 6.35
C THR A 89 16.87 -31.45 5.79
N ALA A 90 16.78 -32.61 6.45
CA ALA A 90 17.52 -33.83 6.10
C ALA A 90 17.47 -34.22 4.59
N TYR A 91 16.42 -33.79 3.87
CA TYR A 91 16.20 -34.11 2.46
C TYR A 91 16.17 -32.88 1.53
N LYS A 92 16.34 -31.66 2.05
CA LYS A 92 16.24 -30.42 1.24
C LYS A 92 16.98 -29.25 1.89
N GLN A 93 17.91 -28.67 1.13
CA GLN A 93 18.50 -27.36 1.42
C GLN A 93 17.76 -26.31 0.59
N ILE A 94 17.21 -25.30 1.24
CA ILE A 94 16.69 -24.09 0.59
C ILE A 94 17.56 -22.94 1.06
N ASP A 95 18.20 -22.28 0.10
CA ASP A 95 18.86 -21.01 0.29
C ASP A 95 18.47 -20.12 -0.90
N LYS A 96 17.54 -19.19 -0.66
CA LYS A 96 17.02 -18.30 -1.69
C LYS A 96 16.88 -16.90 -1.13
N THR A 97 17.38 -15.93 -1.89
CA THR A 97 17.24 -14.51 -1.58
C THR A 97 16.31 -13.84 -2.58
N PHE A 98 15.39 -13.04 -2.07
CA PHE A 98 14.43 -12.25 -2.84
C PHE A 98 14.66 -10.78 -2.54
N SER A 99 14.56 -9.93 -3.56
CA SER A 99 14.68 -8.48 -3.42
C SER A 99 13.33 -7.82 -3.64
N PHE A 100 13.01 -6.83 -2.80
CA PHE A 100 11.80 -6.03 -2.81
C PHE A 100 12.16 -4.54 -2.82
N ASP A 101 11.18 -3.67 -3.05
CA ASP A 101 11.44 -2.23 -3.00
C ASP A 101 11.73 -1.79 -1.56
N LYS A 102 11.03 -2.37 -0.59
CA LYS A 102 11.29 -2.23 0.86
C LYS A 102 11.05 -3.56 1.58
N VAL A 103 11.80 -3.77 2.66
CA VAL A 103 11.69 -4.92 3.55
C VAL A 103 11.61 -4.40 4.98
N PHE A 104 10.58 -4.82 5.69
CA PHE A 104 10.38 -4.57 7.12
C PHE A 104 10.46 -5.89 7.87
N GLY A 105 11.44 -6.01 8.76
CA GLY A 105 11.68 -7.19 9.55
C GLY A 105 10.72 -7.34 10.73
N PRO A 106 10.89 -8.42 11.52
CA PRO A 106 10.12 -8.68 12.74
C PRO A 106 10.15 -7.57 13.80
N THR A 107 11.19 -6.73 13.76
CA THR A 107 11.42 -5.64 14.71
C THR A 107 10.81 -4.32 14.26
N SER A 108 10.43 -4.18 12.99
CA SER A 108 9.91 -2.93 12.44
C SER A 108 8.52 -2.59 13.02
N ARG A 109 8.34 -1.32 13.39
CA ARG A 109 7.10 -0.83 14.01
C ARG A 109 6.09 -0.35 12.97
N GLN A 110 4.83 -0.23 13.38
CA GLN A 110 3.75 0.29 12.52
C GLN A 110 4.06 1.71 12.02
N LYS A 111 4.58 2.56 12.92
CA LYS A 111 4.94 3.94 12.59
C LYS A 111 6.05 4.01 11.54
N GLU A 112 7.12 3.22 11.71
CA GLU A 112 8.24 3.19 10.75
C GLU A 112 7.78 2.76 9.36
N LEU A 113 6.98 1.69 9.28
CA LEU A 113 6.38 1.25 8.03
C LEU A 113 5.51 2.34 7.40
N PHE A 114 4.69 3.02 8.22
CA PHE A 114 3.83 4.09 7.73
C PHE A 114 4.63 5.28 7.20
N ASP A 115 5.57 5.80 7.98
CA ASP A 115 6.35 6.99 7.63
C ASP A 115 7.17 6.77 6.36
N GLU A 116 7.83 5.60 6.24
CA GLU A 116 8.75 5.32 5.13
C GLU A 116 8.03 4.88 3.85
N ALA A 117 6.93 4.15 3.97
CA ALA A 117 6.28 3.52 2.83
C ALA A 117 4.93 4.12 2.45
N ILE A 118 4.13 4.54 3.42
CA ILE A 118 2.72 4.89 3.18
C ILE A 118 2.51 6.41 3.15
N SER A 119 3.19 7.15 4.02
CA SER A 119 3.08 8.62 4.08
C SER A 119 3.36 9.31 2.74
N PRO A 120 4.35 8.89 1.93
CA PRO A 120 4.54 9.43 0.58
C PRO A 120 3.33 9.19 -0.34
N ILE A 121 2.69 8.02 -0.24
CA ILE A 121 1.50 7.67 -1.04
C ILE A 121 0.30 8.54 -0.61
N VAL A 122 0.14 8.79 0.70
CA VAL A 122 -0.90 9.70 1.20
C VAL A 122 -0.70 11.12 0.68
N ASN A 123 0.56 11.58 0.57
CA ASN A 123 0.85 12.88 -0.03
C ASN A 123 0.50 12.93 -1.53
N GLU A 124 0.67 11.83 -2.28
CA GLU A 124 0.20 11.74 -3.67
C GLU A 124 -1.32 11.84 -3.77
N VAL A 125 -2.08 11.24 -2.84
CA VAL A 125 -3.54 11.42 -2.77
C VAL A 125 -3.91 12.89 -2.56
N LEU A 126 -3.19 13.59 -1.67
CA LEU A 126 -3.37 15.02 -1.41
C LEU A 126 -2.93 15.92 -2.58
N GLU A 127 -2.17 15.39 -3.54
CA GLU A 127 -1.84 16.03 -4.82
C GLU A 127 -2.86 15.73 -5.93
N GLY A 128 -3.87 14.90 -5.66
CA GLY A 128 -4.95 14.53 -6.58
C GLY A 128 -4.70 13.25 -7.39
N TYR A 129 -3.77 12.39 -6.96
CA TYR A 129 -3.55 11.08 -7.59
C TYR A 129 -4.40 9.99 -6.95
N ASN A 130 -4.78 8.99 -7.76
CA ASN A 130 -5.43 7.79 -7.28
C ASN A 130 -4.39 6.78 -6.83
N CYS A 131 -4.40 6.43 -5.55
CA CYS A 131 -3.48 5.46 -4.97
C CYS A 131 -4.25 4.25 -4.43
N THR A 132 -3.62 3.08 -4.44
CA THR A 132 -4.22 1.84 -3.93
C THR A 132 -3.18 1.04 -3.17
N ILE A 133 -3.52 0.65 -1.95
CA ILE A 133 -2.68 -0.18 -1.08
C ILE A 133 -3.49 -1.41 -0.69
N PHE A 134 -2.92 -2.59 -0.87
CA PHE A 134 -3.52 -3.84 -0.40
C PHE A 134 -2.44 -4.71 0.23
N ALA A 135 -2.83 -5.49 1.25
CA ALA A 135 -1.94 -6.44 1.91
C ALA A 135 -2.22 -7.86 1.40
N TYR A 136 -1.18 -8.60 1.08
CA TYR A 136 -1.27 -9.98 0.61
C TYR A 136 -0.38 -10.91 1.43
N GLY A 137 -0.81 -12.17 1.61
CA GLY A 137 -0.10 -13.17 2.41
C GLY A 137 -1.00 -14.26 2.96
N GLN A 138 -0.42 -15.26 3.61
CA GLN A 138 -1.14 -16.36 4.25
C GLN A 138 -2.00 -15.87 5.44
N THR A 139 -3.04 -16.61 5.81
CA THR A 139 -3.80 -16.35 7.05
C THR A 139 -2.86 -16.35 8.26
N GLY A 140 -3.03 -15.39 9.18
CA GLY A 140 -2.20 -15.26 10.38
C GLY A 140 -0.83 -14.60 10.17
N THR A 141 -0.50 -14.09 8.97
CA THR A 141 0.79 -13.39 8.74
C THR A 141 0.76 -11.90 9.10
N GLY A 142 -0.39 -11.37 9.54
CA GLY A 142 -0.50 -9.97 9.96
C GLY A 142 -1.00 -8.99 8.88
N LYS A 143 -1.76 -9.46 7.88
CA LYS A 143 -2.43 -8.57 6.90
C LYS A 143 -3.35 -7.55 7.58
N THR A 144 -4.32 -8.02 8.36
CA THR A 144 -5.25 -7.20 9.15
C THR A 144 -4.50 -6.32 10.14
N TYR A 145 -3.51 -6.89 10.84
CA TYR A 145 -2.65 -6.12 11.74
C TYR A 145 -1.92 -4.96 11.03
N THR A 146 -1.51 -5.14 9.78
CA THR A 146 -0.86 -4.07 9.00
C THR A 146 -1.85 -2.98 8.61
N MET A 147 -3.05 -3.34 8.16
CA MET A 147 -4.05 -2.38 7.68
C MET A 147 -4.78 -1.64 8.81
N GLU A 148 -5.21 -2.36 9.85
CA GLU A 148 -6.04 -1.83 10.93
C GLU A 148 -5.23 -1.59 12.21
N GLY A 149 -4.31 -2.50 12.54
CA GLY A 149 -3.51 -2.46 13.77
C GLY A 149 -3.84 -3.57 14.75
N GLY A 150 -3.43 -3.39 16.01
CA GLY A 150 -3.99 -4.17 17.12
C GLY A 150 -5.50 -3.95 17.20
N ARG A 151 -6.24 -4.93 17.75
CA ARG A 151 -7.68 -4.75 17.99
C ARG A 151 -7.82 -3.48 18.82
N VAL A 152 -8.61 -2.54 18.31
CA VAL A 152 -8.98 -1.30 19.00
C VAL A 152 -9.84 -1.69 20.21
N GLY A 153 -9.20 -2.24 21.24
CA GLY A 153 -9.73 -2.26 22.59
C GLY A 153 -9.68 -0.81 23.04
N GLU A 154 -10.87 -0.29 23.34
CA GLU A 154 -11.16 0.98 24.03
C GLU A 154 -9.95 1.93 24.10
N VAL A 155 -9.97 2.95 23.24
CA VAL A 155 -9.08 4.11 23.34
C VAL A 155 -9.42 4.84 24.65
N GLU A 156 -8.99 4.30 25.79
CA GLU A 156 -9.28 4.81 27.13
C GLU A 156 -8.52 6.11 27.43
N SER A 157 -7.45 6.36 26.70
CA SER A 157 -6.70 7.61 26.70
C SER A 157 -6.66 8.11 25.25
N GLY A 158 -7.00 9.38 25.00
CA GLY A 158 -6.98 9.99 23.66
C GLY A 158 -5.59 10.07 22.98
N GLU A 159 -4.67 9.18 23.34
CA GLU A 159 -3.38 8.98 22.72
C GLU A 159 -3.50 7.95 21.59
N PHE A 160 -2.90 8.26 20.45
CA PHE A 160 -2.90 7.40 19.27
C PHE A 160 -2.02 6.16 19.53
N PRO A 161 -2.59 4.93 19.64
CA PRO A 161 -1.78 3.79 20.06
C PRO A 161 -0.63 3.47 19.10
N SER A 162 0.46 2.95 19.65
CA SER A 162 1.69 2.68 18.88
C SER A 162 1.52 1.57 17.82
N ASP A 163 0.51 0.71 17.99
CA ASP A 163 0.18 -0.44 17.18
C ASP A 163 -0.92 -0.18 16.13
N VAL A 164 -1.44 1.05 16.07
CA VAL A 164 -2.41 1.47 15.06
C VAL A 164 -1.86 1.26 13.64
N GLY A 165 -2.69 0.71 12.75
CA GLY A 165 -2.34 0.34 11.38
C GLY A 165 -2.36 1.48 10.37
N ILE A 166 -2.28 1.10 9.10
CA ILE A 166 -2.19 2.03 7.96
C ILE A 166 -3.45 2.89 7.81
N ILE A 167 -4.65 2.30 7.85
CA ILE A 167 -5.92 2.98 7.54
C ILE A 167 -6.15 4.18 8.48
N PRO A 168 -6.20 4.00 9.81
CA PRO A 168 -6.37 5.11 10.75
C PRO A 168 -5.25 6.16 10.68
N ARG A 169 -3.97 5.77 10.46
CA ARG A 169 -2.86 6.72 10.28
C ARG A 169 -3.01 7.55 9.01
N ALA A 170 -3.46 6.94 7.92
CA ALA A 170 -3.69 7.63 6.66
C ALA A 170 -4.81 8.65 6.78
N VAL A 171 -5.93 8.28 7.40
CA VAL A 171 -7.04 9.20 7.68
C VAL A 171 -6.58 10.38 8.53
N GLN A 172 -5.83 10.11 9.60
CA GLN A 172 -5.27 11.16 10.46
C GLN A 172 -4.38 12.12 9.66
N GLN A 173 -3.40 11.61 8.92
CA GLN A 173 -2.50 12.44 8.11
C GLN A 173 -3.26 13.29 7.09
N ILE A 174 -4.29 12.73 6.44
CA ILE A 174 -5.09 13.49 5.47
C ILE A 174 -5.80 14.66 6.17
N LEU A 175 -6.46 14.40 7.30
CA LEU A 175 -7.14 15.44 8.07
C LEU A 175 -6.17 16.52 8.57
N ASP A 176 -5.05 16.11 9.17
CA ASP A 176 -4.02 17.03 9.69
C ASP A 176 -3.51 17.98 8.58
N VAL A 177 -3.26 17.46 7.38
CA VAL A 177 -2.79 18.27 6.25
C VAL A 177 -3.88 19.20 5.72
N LEU A 178 -5.13 18.73 5.64
CA LEU A 178 -6.24 19.55 5.17
C LEU A 178 -6.58 20.69 6.13
N GLU A 179 -6.56 20.42 7.44
CA GLU A 179 -6.71 21.43 8.48
C GLU A 179 -5.58 22.45 8.43
N ALA A 180 -4.33 22.00 8.27
CA ALA A 180 -3.16 22.88 8.17
C ALA A 180 -3.17 23.78 6.92
N ARG A 181 -3.76 23.31 5.81
CA ARG A 181 -3.92 24.10 4.57
C ARG A 181 -5.03 25.13 4.65
N ASN A 182 -5.98 24.97 5.59
CA ASN A 182 -7.14 25.84 5.74
C ASN A 182 -7.94 25.99 4.42
N GLU A 183 -8.07 24.89 3.68
CA GLU A 183 -8.83 24.77 2.44
C GLU A 183 -10.20 24.12 2.71
N GLU A 184 -11.21 24.42 1.89
CA GLU A 184 -12.49 23.70 1.96
C GLU A 184 -12.33 22.30 1.35
N TYR A 185 -12.72 21.27 2.09
CA TYR A 185 -12.65 19.88 1.64
C TYR A 185 -13.93 19.10 1.98
N SER A 186 -14.20 18.06 1.20
CA SER A 186 -15.27 17.10 1.45
C SER A 186 -14.71 15.69 1.30
N MET A 187 -14.60 14.95 2.40
CA MET A 187 -14.19 13.55 2.42
C MET A 187 -15.41 12.63 2.49
N LYS A 188 -15.38 11.54 1.71
CA LYS A 188 -16.37 10.46 1.79
C LYS A 188 -15.63 9.14 1.97
N VAL A 189 -16.16 8.27 2.82
CA VAL A 189 -15.58 6.95 3.12
C VAL A 189 -16.63 5.89 2.87
N THR A 190 -16.21 4.78 2.27
CA THR A 190 -17.00 3.56 2.09
C THR A 190 -16.18 2.39 2.59
N PHE A 191 -16.78 1.47 3.34
CA PHE A 191 -16.11 0.27 3.82
C PHE A 191 -16.86 -0.96 3.33
N LEU A 192 -16.27 -1.69 2.39
CA LEU A 192 -16.91 -2.79 1.69
C LEU A 192 -16.16 -4.10 1.98
N GLU A 193 -16.91 -5.18 2.19
CA GLU A 193 -16.39 -6.54 2.23
C GLU A 193 -16.77 -7.26 0.93
N LEU A 194 -15.82 -8.01 0.36
CA LEU A 194 -16.07 -8.94 -0.73
C LEU A 194 -15.92 -10.36 -0.18
N TYR A 195 -17.02 -11.10 -0.09
CA TYR A 195 -17.02 -12.47 0.40
C TYR A 195 -17.83 -13.35 -0.56
N ASN A 196 -17.20 -14.41 -1.08
CA ASN A 196 -17.84 -15.35 -2.02
C ASN A 196 -18.52 -14.64 -3.22
N GLU A 197 -17.81 -13.68 -3.84
CA GLU A 197 -18.30 -12.84 -4.94
C GLU A 197 -19.48 -11.90 -4.58
N ASP A 198 -19.93 -11.88 -3.32
CA ASP A 198 -20.93 -10.94 -2.82
C ASP A 198 -20.24 -9.71 -2.18
N ILE A 199 -20.76 -8.52 -2.50
CA ILE A 199 -20.31 -7.24 -1.92
C ILE A 199 -21.27 -6.85 -0.80
N MET A 200 -20.72 -6.58 0.38
CA MET A 200 -21.44 -6.14 1.57
C MET A 200 -20.93 -4.78 2.03
N ASP A 201 -21.83 -3.84 2.30
CA ASP A 201 -21.48 -2.54 2.88
C ASP A 201 -21.41 -2.65 4.41
N LEU A 202 -20.22 -2.47 4.97
CA LEU A 202 -19.94 -2.58 6.40
C LEU A 202 -20.35 -1.33 7.18
N LEU A 203 -20.73 -0.24 6.50
CA LEU A 203 -21.24 0.99 7.13
C LEU A 203 -22.76 1.11 7.02
N ALA A 204 -23.41 0.21 6.29
CA ALA A 204 -24.87 0.22 6.18
C ALA A 204 -25.52 -0.11 7.54
N PRO A 205 -26.59 0.59 7.93
CA PRO A 205 -27.34 0.24 9.14
C PRO A 205 -27.92 -1.18 9.02
N ASP A 206 -27.95 -1.88 10.16
CA ASP A 206 -28.32 -3.30 10.33
C ASP A 206 -29.67 -3.70 9.70
N GLU A 207 -30.56 -2.75 9.42
CA GLU A 207 -31.86 -3.01 8.79
C GLU A 207 -31.75 -3.67 7.40
N SER A 208 -30.61 -3.55 6.73
CA SER A 208 -30.33 -4.19 5.44
C SER A 208 -29.89 -5.65 5.54
N LEU A 209 -29.42 -6.12 6.71
CA LEU A 209 -28.94 -7.50 6.93
C LEU A 209 -30.07 -8.48 7.30
N ASN A 210 -31.20 -7.98 7.81
CA ASN A 210 -32.36 -8.80 8.17
C ASN A 210 -33.17 -9.33 6.97
N GLY A 211 -32.86 -8.91 5.74
CA GLY A 211 -33.54 -9.37 4.52
C GLY A 211 -33.10 -10.75 4.01
N ARG A 212 -32.03 -11.34 4.55
CA ARG A 212 -31.47 -12.63 4.06
C ARG A 212 -31.69 -13.83 4.98
N MET A 213 -32.34 -13.68 6.14
CA MET A 213 -32.80 -14.80 6.96
C MET A 213 -34.24 -15.17 6.60
N THR A 214 -34.42 -16.04 5.59
CA THR A 214 -35.45 -17.10 5.52
C THR A 214 -35.46 -17.70 4.11
N SER A 215 -34.60 -18.69 3.86
CA SER A 215 -34.99 -19.81 3.01
C SER A 215 -35.30 -20.99 3.94
N PRO A 216 -36.57 -21.41 4.07
CA PRO A 216 -36.86 -22.70 4.66
C PRO A 216 -36.35 -23.76 3.67
N GLU A 217 -35.48 -24.66 4.14
CA GLU A 217 -35.19 -25.89 3.41
C GLU A 217 -36.50 -26.64 3.16
N SER A 218 -36.87 -26.74 1.89
CA SER A 218 -38.02 -27.51 1.43
C SER A 218 -37.56 -28.89 0.97
N GLN A 219 -37.97 -29.90 1.75
CA GLN A 219 -38.26 -31.31 1.42
C GLN A 219 -37.13 -32.21 0.92
#